data_AF-A0A291QA73-F1
#
_entry.id   AF-A0A291QA73-F1
#
_cell.length_a   1.000
_cell.length_b   1.000
_cell.length_c   1.000
_cell.angle_alpha   90.00
_cell.angle_beta   90.00
_cell.angle_gamma   90.00
#
_symmetry.space_group_name_H-M   'P 1'
#
loop_
_entity.id
_entity.type
_entity.pdbx_description
1 polymer ?
#
loop_
_entity_poly.entity_id
_entity_poly.type
_entity_poly.pdbx_seq_one_letter_code
_entity_poly.pdbx_strand_id
1 'polypeptide(L)'
;MFDRWGVWDVLPDSGRRRWSLEPFESVGPLRFGMRPVDVTTALGGIARSPQLHTRAALPENRYGTVKGECWGLGLTFYYGLEERLRGIAVDALKGPQVYADGMALVGRAPSELEQWIVDRSEIREPFSELFYVNLGEPGSASLGVVVCAQRAGDRLLTRPVFLPSEAMNAPKRYLPAEVWTPH
;
A
#
# COMPACT_ATOMS: atom_id res chain seq x y z
N MET A 1 -31.39 -12.37 1.41
CA MET A 1 -30.93 -11.60 2.58
C MET A 1 -29.65 -10.91 2.14
N PHE A 2 -29.76 -9.68 1.62
CA PHE A 2 -28.61 -8.94 1.12
C PHE A 2 -28.02 -8.17 2.29
N ASP A 3 -26.82 -8.56 2.70
CA ASP A 3 -26.12 -7.90 3.79
C ASP A 3 -25.75 -6.49 3.34
N ARG A 4 -26.26 -5.50 4.08
CA ARG A 4 -26.23 -4.09 3.72
C ARG A 4 -24.95 -3.49 4.27
N TRP A 5 -23.81 -3.82 3.66
CA TRP A 5 -22.53 -3.24 4.06
C TRP A 5 -22.53 -1.73 3.81
N GLY A 6 -22.44 -0.96 4.88
CA GLY A 6 -22.23 0.47 4.84
C GLY A 6 -20.87 0.79 4.25
N VAL A 7 -20.72 1.97 3.66
CA VAL A 7 -19.44 2.45 3.10
C VAL A 7 -18.32 2.55 4.15
N TRP A 8 -18.67 2.46 5.44
CA TRP A 8 -17.78 2.52 6.61
C TRP A 8 -17.47 1.15 7.22
N ASP A 9 -18.05 0.06 6.71
CA ASP A 9 -17.87 -1.26 7.30
C ASP A 9 -16.45 -1.76 7.06
N VAL A 10 -15.73 -1.97 8.16
CA VAL A 10 -14.38 -2.54 8.19
C VAL A 10 -14.51 -4.05 8.02
N LEU A 11 -13.84 -4.62 7.03
CA LEU A 11 -13.74 -6.08 6.95
C LEU A 11 -13.01 -6.59 8.19
N PRO A 12 -13.60 -7.53 8.95
CA PRO A 12 -12.91 -8.13 10.08
C PRO A 12 -11.66 -8.87 9.59
N ASP A 13 -10.64 -8.96 10.43
CA ASP A 13 -9.36 -9.58 10.08
C ASP A 13 -9.51 -11.00 9.52
N SER A 14 -10.46 -11.77 10.04
CA SER A 14 -10.79 -13.13 9.56
C SER A 14 -11.39 -13.15 8.14
N GLY A 15 -12.01 -12.06 7.71
CA GLY A 15 -12.55 -11.88 6.37
C GLY A 15 -11.51 -11.34 5.37
N ARG A 16 -10.34 -10.91 5.85
CA ARG A 16 -9.27 -10.40 5.00
C ARG A 16 -8.37 -11.51 4.51
N ARG A 17 -7.94 -11.40 3.26
CA ARG A 17 -6.82 -12.19 2.75
C ARG A 17 -5.55 -11.81 3.48
N ARG A 18 -4.72 -12.81 3.81
CA ARG A 18 -3.42 -12.61 4.46
C ARG A 18 -2.32 -12.61 3.42
N TRP A 19 -1.54 -11.53 3.37
CA TRP A 19 -0.41 -11.36 2.47
C TRP A 19 0.86 -11.17 3.28
N SER A 20 2.00 -11.64 2.75
CA SER A 20 3.33 -11.35 3.28
C SER A 20 3.93 -10.14 2.56
N LEU A 21 4.73 -9.37 3.29
CA LEU A 21 5.63 -8.39 2.72
C LEU A 21 7.03 -9.01 2.59
N GLU A 22 7.57 -9.03 1.37
CA GLU A 22 9.00 -9.16 1.13
C GLU A 22 9.53 -7.75 0.83
N PRO A 23 10.29 -7.13 1.75
CA PRO A 23 10.71 -5.73 1.62
C PRO A 23 11.32 -5.40 0.26
N PHE A 24 10.84 -4.32 -0.35
CA PHE A 24 11.25 -3.83 -1.67
C PHE A 24 11.02 -4.76 -2.87
N GLU A 25 10.56 -5.99 -2.64
CA GLU A 25 10.37 -6.97 -3.69
C GLU A 25 8.90 -7.21 -3.99
N SER A 26 8.11 -7.54 -2.96
CA SER A 26 6.73 -8.00 -3.16
C SER A 26 5.78 -7.74 -2.00
N VAL A 27 4.51 -7.55 -2.33
CA VAL A 27 3.39 -7.46 -1.40
C VAL A 27 2.35 -8.49 -1.82
N GLY A 28 2.35 -9.64 -1.14
CA GLY A 28 1.58 -10.81 -1.56
C GLY A 28 1.95 -11.24 -2.98
N PRO A 29 1.00 -11.36 -3.93
CA PRO A 29 1.28 -11.78 -5.30
C PRO A 29 1.92 -10.69 -6.17
N LEU A 30 1.99 -9.45 -5.69
CA LEU A 30 2.41 -8.29 -6.47
C LEU A 30 3.89 -8.01 -6.27
N ARG A 31 4.63 -7.80 -7.36
CA ARG A 31 6.05 -7.45 -7.34
C ARG A 31 6.27 -6.06 -7.92
N PHE A 32 7.18 -5.29 -7.32
CA PHE A 32 7.60 -4.02 -7.91
C PHE A 32 8.22 -4.26 -9.30
N GLY A 33 8.02 -3.32 -10.22
CA GLY A 33 8.44 -3.47 -11.62
C GLY A 33 7.49 -4.27 -12.53
N MET A 34 6.42 -4.86 -11.99
CA MET A 34 5.37 -5.48 -12.82
C MET A 34 4.71 -4.45 -13.76
N ARG A 35 4.37 -4.86 -14.98
CA ARG A 35 3.51 -4.07 -15.87
C ARG A 35 2.04 -4.22 -15.46
N PRO A 36 1.12 -3.35 -15.92
CA PRO A 36 -0.32 -3.50 -15.63
C PRO A 36 -0.91 -4.86 -16.01
N VAL A 37 -0.45 -5.46 -17.11
CA VAL A 37 -0.86 -6.81 -17.53
C VAL A 37 -0.39 -7.90 -16.56
N ASP A 38 0.81 -7.76 -16.01
CA ASP A 38 1.38 -8.71 -15.04
C ASP A 38 0.61 -8.61 -13.71
N VAL A 39 0.27 -7.39 -13.27
CA VAL A 39 -0.59 -7.15 -12.10
C VAL A 39 -1.96 -7.78 -12.30
N THR A 40 -2.58 -7.57 -13.46
CA THR A 40 -3.86 -8.17 -13.83
C THR A 40 -3.79 -9.70 -13.77
N THR A 41 -2.71 -10.29 -14.28
CA THR A 41 -2.48 -11.74 -14.28
C THR A 41 -2.29 -12.27 -12.86
N ALA A 42 -1.45 -11.61 -12.05
CA ALA A 42 -1.19 -11.99 -10.65
C ALA A 42 -2.46 -11.97 -9.79
N LEU A 43 -3.41 -11.06 -10.10
CA LEU A 43 -4.67 -10.92 -9.38
C LEU A 43 -5.83 -11.71 -10.01
N GLY A 44 -5.68 -12.26 -11.21
CA GLY A 44 -6.76 -12.90 -11.98
C GLY A 44 -7.38 -14.12 -11.29
N GLY A 45 -6.62 -14.82 -10.44
CA GLY A 45 -7.14 -15.92 -9.61
C GLY A 45 -7.84 -15.46 -8.32
N ILE A 46 -7.80 -14.17 -7.99
CA ILE A 46 -8.17 -13.62 -6.68
C ILE A 46 -9.34 -12.64 -6.80
N ALA A 47 -9.36 -11.83 -7.86
CA ALA A 47 -10.36 -10.79 -8.11
C ALA A 47 -11.00 -10.93 -9.49
N ARG A 48 -12.33 -10.80 -9.56
CA ARG A 48 -13.09 -10.87 -10.82
C ARG A 48 -12.81 -9.69 -11.77
N SER A 49 -12.51 -8.53 -11.20
CA SER A 49 -12.11 -7.32 -11.93
C SER A 49 -10.78 -6.86 -11.36
N PRO A 50 -9.67 -7.44 -11.84
CA PRO A 50 -8.37 -7.30 -11.18
C PRO A 50 -7.81 -5.88 -11.24
N GLN A 51 -8.25 -5.06 -12.21
CA GLN A 51 -7.80 -3.67 -12.30
C GLN A 51 -8.68 -2.78 -13.19
N LEU A 52 -8.99 -1.57 -12.72
CA LEU A 52 -9.38 -0.42 -13.54
C LEU A 52 -8.16 0.48 -13.73
N HIS A 53 -7.90 0.94 -14.96
CA HIS A 53 -6.71 1.75 -15.28
C HIS A 53 -7.06 3.22 -15.49
N THR A 54 -6.23 4.10 -14.94
CA THR A 54 -6.16 5.51 -15.34
C THR A 54 -4.94 5.70 -16.24
N ARG A 55 -5.17 6.24 -17.44
CA ARG A 55 -4.12 6.57 -18.41
C ARG A 55 -3.88 8.07 -18.43
N ALA A 56 -2.63 8.46 -18.60
CA ALA A 56 -2.24 9.86 -18.77
C ALA A 56 -1.13 10.00 -19.81
N ALA A 57 -0.92 11.23 -20.28
CA ALA A 57 0.24 11.56 -21.08
C ALA A 57 1.52 11.42 -20.23
N LEU A 58 2.53 10.82 -20.83
CA LEU A 58 3.88 10.61 -20.32
C LEU A 58 4.87 11.43 -21.17
N PRO A 59 6.12 11.62 -20.71
CA PRO A 59 7.16 12.26 -21.51
C PRO A 59 7.32 11.60 -22.88
N GLU A 60 7.84 12.36 -23.83
CA GLU A 60 8.06 11.92 -25.22
C GLU A 60 6.76 11.57 -25.97
N ASN A 61 5.66 12.26 -25.63
CA ASN A 61 4.35 12.10 -26.28
C ASN A 61 3.78 10.68 -26.20
N ARG A 62 4.17 9.92 -25.16
CA ARG A 62 3.65 8.57 -24.88
C ARG A 62 2.37 8.69 -24.03
N TYR A 63 1.50 7.69 -24.11
CA TYR A 63 0.34 7.56 -23.22
C TYR A 63 0.40 6.22 -22.52
N GLY A 64 0.43 6.22 -21.19
CA GLY A 64 0.57 5.01 -20.39
C GLY A 64 -0.33 4.99 -19.17
N THR A 65 -0.43 3.82 -18.56
CA THR A 65 -1.09 3.59 -17.29
C THR A 65 -0.26 4.19 -16.19
N VAL A 66 -0.84 5.15 -15.46
CA VAL A 66 -0.18 5.82 -14.33
C VAL A 66 -0.71 5.35 -12.98
N LYS A 67 -1.94 4.84 -12.98
CA LYS A 67 -2.63 4.35 -11.80
C LYS A 67 -3.54 3.19 -12.19
N GLY A 68 -3.73 2.25 -11.27
CA GLY A 68 -4.90 1.39 -11.37
C GLY A 68 -5.46 0.98 -10.02
N GLU A 69 -6.66 0.45 -10.03
CA GLU A 69 -7.42 0.19 -8.81
C GLU A 69 -8.10 -1.18 -8.88
N CYS A 70 -7.98 -1.97 -7.82
CA CYS A 70 -8.71 -3.21 -7.64
C CYS A 70 -9.69 -3.04 -6.48
N TRP A 71 -10.88 -2.55 -6.80
CA TRP A 71 -11.90 -2.19 -5.81
C TRP A 71 -12.34 -3.41 -4.97
N GLY A 72 -12.41 -4.59 -5.59
CA GLY A 72 -12.76 -5.85 -4.91
C GLY A 72 -11.71 -6.34 -3.91
N LEU A 73 -10.50 -5.78 -3.92
CA LEU A 73 -9.43 -6.08 -2.96
C LEU A 73 -8.96 -4.84 -2.18
N GLY A 74 -9.56 -3.67 -2.38
CA GLY A 74 -9.11 -2.44 -1.73
C GLY A 74 -7.65 -2.08 -2.04
N LEU A 75 -7.23 -2.21 -3.29
CA LEU A 75 -5.85 -1.92 -3.71
C LEU A 75 -5.80 -0.78 -4.72
N THR A 76 -4.80 0.08 -4.55
CA THR A 76 -4.43 1.10 -5.53
C THR A 76 -2.98 0.93 -5.92
N PHE A 77 -2.72 0.94 -7.22
CA PHE A 77 -1.42 0.72 -7.84
C PHE A 77 -0.96 2.01 -8.49
N TYR A 78 0.31 2.34 -8.32
CA TYR A 78 0.94 3.51 -8.94
C TYR A 78 2.06 3.06 -9.85
N TYR A 79 2.07 3.57 -11.07
CA TYR A 79 3.02 3.21 -12.11
C TYR A 79 3.94 4.37 -12.45
N GLY A 80 5.20 4.06 -12.72
CA GLY A 80 6.17 5.03 -13.23
C GLY A 80 6.04 5.31 -14.73
N LEU A 81 6.93 6.15 -15.25
CA LEU A 81 6.99 6.58 -16.66
C LEU A 81 7.19 5.44 -17.68
N GLU A 82 7.59 4.26 -17.22
CA GLU A 82 7.76 3.05 -18.02
C GLU A 82 6.61 2.04 -17.84
N GLU A 83 5.49 2.46 -17.23
CA GLU A 83 4.38 1.58 -16.85
C GLU A 83 4.84 0.43 -15.93
N ARG A 84 5.77 0.73 -15.02
CA ARG A 84 6.31 -0.21 -14.04
C ARG A 84 5.72 0.08 -12.67
N LEU A 85 5.24 -0.95 -11.98
CA LEU A 85 4.65 -0.82 -10.65
C LEU A 85 5.68 -0.25 -9.68
N ARG A 86 5.34 0.89 -9.08
CA ARG A 86 6.22 1.70 -8.23
C ARG A 86 5.65 1.96 -6.84
N GLY A 87 4.36 1.74 -6.65
CA GLY A 87 3.72 1.88 -5.35
C GLY A 87 2.46 1.06 -5.26
N ILE A 88 2.19 0.54 -4.06
CA ILE A 88 0.97 -0.20 -3.75
C ILE A 88 0.39 0.42 -2.48
N ALA A 89 -0.79 1.03 -2.57
CA ALA A 89 -1.55 1.46 -1.40
C ALA A 89 -2.64 0.44 -1.09
N VAL A 90 -2.80 0.11 0.19
CA VAL A 90 -3.78 -0.85 0.67
C VAL A 90 -4.83 -0.14 1.52
N ASP A 91 -6.09 -0.20 1.10
CA ASP A 91 -7.23 0.40 1.80
C ASP A 91 -7.39 -0.20 3.21
N ALA A 92 -7.55 0.66 4.21
CA ALA A 92 -7.59 0.23 5.61
C ALA A 92 -8.84 -0.60 5.94
N LEU A 93 -9.94 -0.48 5.20
CA LEU A 93 -11.23 -1.10 5.48
C LEU A 93 -11.41 -2.42 4.72
N LYS A 94 -10.94 -2.48 3.47
CA LYS A 94 -11.23 -3.57 2.52
C LYS A 94 -9.99 -4.29 2.02
N GLY A 95 -8.82 -3.71 2.25
CA GLY A 95 -7.54 -4.25 1.82
C GLY A 95 -7.19 -5.60 2.44
N PRO A 96 -6.36 -6.43 1.76
CA PRO A 96 -5.76 -7.59 2.39
C PRO A 96 -4.95 -7.17 3.63
N GLN A 97 -4.88 -8.07 4.61
CA GLN A 97 -4.00 -7.89 5.75
C GLN A 97 -2.57 -8.25 5.35
N VAL A 98 -1.70 -7.24 5.23
CA VAL A 98 -0.27 -7.44 4.94
C VAL A 98 0.50 -7.61 6.25
N TYR A 99 1.40 -8.58 6.29
CA TYR A 99 2.23 -8.90 7.45
C TYR A 99 3.72 -8.69 7.17
N ALA A 100 4.42 -8.14 8.16
CA ALA A 100 5.89 -8.09 8.23
C ALA A 100 6.34 -8.54 9.62
N ASP A 101 7.23 -9.53 9.69
CA ASP A 101 7.72 -10.11 10.95
C ASP A 101 6.60 -10.43 11.97
N GLY A 102 5.49 -10.96 11.47
CA GLY A 102 4.31 -11.31 12.28
C GLY A 102 3.37 -10.15 12.61
N MET A 103 3.78 -8.89 12.40
CA MET A 103 2.94 -7.71 12.62
C MET A 103 2.02 -7.42 11.44
N ALA A 104 0.76 -7.15 11.75
CA ALA A 104 -0.26 -6.71 10.80
C ALA A 104 -0.07 -5.21 10.48
N LEU A 105 0.08 -4.85 9.20
CA LEU A 105 0.35 -3.46 8.79
C LEU A 105 -0.90 -2.66 8.38
N VAL A 106 -1.97 -3.35 8.01
CA VAL A 106 -3.23 -2.76 7.53
C VAL A 106 -4.27 -2.74 8.65
N GLY A 107 -5.06 -1.67 8.74
CA GLY A 107 -6.21 -1.59 9.64
C GLY A 107 -5.86 -1.53 11.14
N ARG A 108 -4.61 -1.22 11.51
CA ARG A 108 -4.19 -1.05 12.91
C ARG A 108 -4.38 0.37 13.39
N ALA A 109 -4.23 0.61 14.69
CA ALA A 109 -4.07 1.97 15.19
C ALA A 109 -2.70 2.52 14.74
N PRO A 110 -2.61 3.77 14.21
CA PRO A 110 -1.33 4.34 13.79
C PRO A 110 -0.26 4.32 14.89
N SER A 111 -0.63 4.62 16.14
CA SER A 111 0.28 4.61 17.30
C SER A 111 0.83 3.22 17.62
N GLU A 112 0.03 2.17 17.43
CA GLU A 112 0.47 0.78 17.63
C GLU A 112 1.52 0.40 16.59
N LEU A 113 1.30 0.76 15.33
CA LEU A 113 2.24 0.42 14.26
C LEU A 113 3.51 1.27 14.31
N GLU A 114 3.40 2.54 14.70
CA GLU A 114 4.55 3.42 14.94
C GLU A 114 5.43 2.89 16.08
N GLN A 115 4.84 2.54 17.23
CA GLN A 115 5.59 1.95 18.34
C GLN A 115 6.27 0.64 17.93
N TRP A 116 5.58 -0.21 17.17
CA TRP A 116 6.19 -1.43 16.66
C TRP A 116 7.40 -1.17 15.74
N ILE A 117 7.35 -0.15 14.88
CA ILE A 117 8.51 0.25 14.05
C ILE A 117 9.66 0.73 14.93
N VAL A 118 9.38 1.50 15.99
CA VAL A 118 10.40 1.93 16.98
C VAL A 118 11.05 0.71 17.62
N ASP A 119 10.26 -0.17 18.23
CA ASP A 119 10.75 -1.37 18.93
C ASP A 119 11.58 -2.27 18.00
N ARG A 120 11.13 -2.39 16.74
CA ARG A 120 11.83 -3.15 15.71
C ARG A 120 13.18 -2.54 15.35
N SER A 121 13.27 -1.22 15.29
CA SER A 121 14.50 -0.49 14.96
C SER A 121 15.59 -0.70 16.02
N GLU A 122 15.20 -0.87 17.29
CA GLU A 122 16.15 -1.06 18.40
C GLU A 122 16.88 -2.40 18.35
N ILE A 123 16.32 -3.38 17.65
CA ILE A 123 16.84 -4.76 17.61
C ILE A 123 17.42 -5.16 16.24
N ARG A 124 17.50 -4.24 15.27
CA ARG A 124 18.00 -4.53 13.91
C ARG A 124 18.92 -3.43 13.38
N GLU A 125 20.09 -3.81 12.89
CA GLU A 125 20.94 -2.91 12.10
C GLU A 125 20.22 -2.47 10.82
N PRO A 126 20.30 -1.18 10.42
CA PRO A 126 21.23 -0.15 10.91
C PRO A 126 20.72 0.70 12.10
N PHE A 127 19.74 0.24 12.87
CA PHE A 127 19.10 0.99 13.97
C PHE A 127 18.46 2.32 13.53
N SER A 128 18.26 2.48 12.23
CA SER A 128 17.65 3.63 11.56
C SER A 128 16.58 3.09 10.62
N GLU A 129 15.42 2.79 11.20
CA GLU A 129 14.26 2.26 10.48
C GLU A 129 13.15 3.30 10.38
N LEU A 130 12.88 4.03 11.46
CA LEU A 130 11.82 5.02 11.50
C LEU A 130 12.23 6.30 10.74
N PHE A 131 11.39 6.70 9.80
CA PHE A 131 11.44 8.03 9.19
C PHE A 131 10.02 8.59 9.10
N TYR A 132 9.91 9.89 8.87
CA TYR A 132 8.61 10.54 8.71
C TYR A 132 8.46 11.11 7.31
N VAL A 133 7.27 10.92 6.75
CA VAL A 133 6.84 11.55 5.51
C VAL A 133 5.85 12.65 5.84
N ASN A 134 5.76 13.62 4.93
CA ASN A 134 4.74 14.66 4.91
C ASN A 134 4.40 15.37 6.21
N LEU A 135 3.19 15.14 6.73
CA LEU A 135 2.64 15.84 7.89
C LEU A 135 2.96 15.08 9.19
N GLY A 136 3.79 14.04 9.12
CA GLY A 136 4.19 13.21 10.26
C GLY A 136 3.79 11.75 10.12
N GLU A 137 3.49 11.26 8.91
CA GLU A 137 3.23 9.83 8.70
C GLU A 137 4.52 9.02 8.94
N PRO A 138 4.54 8.10 9.91
CA PRO A 138 5.72 7.27 10.17
C PRO A 138 5.92 6.26 9.04
N GLY A 139 7.16 5.90 8.77
CA GLY A 139 7.53 4.89 7.79
C GLY A 139 8.70 4.05 8.28
N SER A 140 8.81 2.84 7.73
CA SER A 140 9.96 1.96 7.95
C SER A 140 10.81 1.90 6.68
N ALA A 141 12.04 2.42 6.79
CA ALA A 141 12.99 2.53 5.69
C ALA A 141 13.42 1.15 5.20
N SER A 142 13.56 0.19 6.13
CA SER A 142 14.00 -1.18 5.83
C SER A 142 12.87 -2.07 5.28
N LEU A 143 11.61 -1.75 5.56
CA LEU A 143 10.45 -2.46 5.01
C LEU A 143 9.92 -1.84 3.71
N GLY A 144 10.30 -0.60 3.41
CA GLY A 144 9.77 0.13 2.26
C GLY A 144 8.30 0.48 2.41
N VAL A 145 7.89 0.90 3.60
CA VAL A 145 6.48 1.23 3.91
C VAL A 145 6.35 2.62 4.52
N VAL A 146 5.34 3.36 4.09
CA VAL A 146 4.84 4.57 4.75
C VAL A 146 3.47 4.25 5.32
N VAL A 147 3.29 4.51 6.61
CA VAL A 147 2.05 4.26 7.35
C VAL A 147 1.14 5.48 7.21
N CYS A 148 0.44 5.56 6.08
CA CYS A 148 -0.65 6.52 5.95
C CYS A 148 -1.85 6.07 6.79
N ALA A 149 -2.77 7.00 7.02
CA ALA A 149 -3.96 6.77 7.80
C ALA A 149 -5.25 7.01 7.00
N GLN A 150 -6.31 6.32 7.40
CA GLN A 150 -7.65 6.43 6.83
C GLN A 150 -8.69 6.42 7.96
N ARG A 151 -9.66 7.31 7.88
CA ARG A 151 -10.71 7.46 8.88
C ARG A 151 -11.81 6.43 8.64
N ALA A 152 -12.19 5.74 9.71
CA ALA A 152 -13.25 4.74 9.77
C ALA A 152 -14.22 5.14 10.89
N GLY A 153 -15.17 6.02 10.58
CA GLY A 153 -16.05 6.61 11.59
C GLY A 153 -15.26 7.46 12.59
N ASP A 154 -15.24 7.05 13.85
CA ASP A 154 -14.50 7.69 14.95
C ASP A 154 -13.05 7.20 15.08
N ARG A 155 -12.66 6.16 14.34
CA ARG A 155 -11.33 5.56 14.41
C ARG A 155 -10.44 6.02 13.28
N LEU A 156 -9.14 6.06 13.54
CA LEU A 156 -8.10 6.23 12.52
C LEU A 156 -7.37 4.90 12.36
N LEU A 157 -7.28 4.40 11.13
CA LEU A 157 -6.73 3.09 10.82
C LEU A 157 -5.58 3.19 9.81
N THR A 158 -4.61 2.29 9.90
CA THR A 158 -3.46 2.27 9.00
C THR A 158 -3.84 1.82 7.59
N ARG A 159 -3.40 2.62 6.61
CA ARG A 159 -3.51 2.45 5.15
C ARG A 159 -2.09 2.44 4.58
N PRO A 160 -1.34 1.34 4.68
CA PRO A 160 0.08 1.35 4.31
C PRO A 160 0.26 1.58 2.80
N VAL A 161 1.32 2.31 2.47
CA VAL A 161 1.82 2.52 1.12
C VAL A 161 3.18 1.86 1.01
N PHE A 162 3.28 0.83 0.19
CA PHE A 162 4.51 0.07 -0.05
C PHE A 162 5.26 0.61 -1.26
N LEU A 163 6.58 0.64 -1.14
CA LEU A 163 7.52 1.29 -2.05
C LEU A 163 8.75 0.41 -2.30
N PRO A 164 9.36 0.49 -3.48
CA PRO A 164 10.65 -0.15 -3.74
C PRO A 164 11.80 0.66 -3.11
N SER A 165 12.98 0.06 -3.00
CA SER A 165 14.11 0.64 -2.25
C SER A 165 14.56 2.00 -2.80
N GLU A 166 14.54 2.19 -4.13
CA GLU A 166 14.93 3.45 -4.76
C GLU A 166 14.01 4.63 -4.40
N ALA A 167 12.79 4.36 -3.92
CA ALA A 167 11.86 5.39 -3.50
C ALA A 167 12.18 5.93 -2.10
N MET A 168 12.92 5.18 -1.27
CA MET A 168 13.02 5.48 0.16
C MET A 168 13.79 6.75 0.49
N ASN A 169 14.69 7.18 -0.40
CA ASN A 169 15.39 8.44 -0.24
C ASN A 169 14.47 9.67 -0.45
N ALA A 170 13.39 9.53 -1.23
CA ALA A 170 12.46 10.63 -1.50
C ALA A 170 11.05 10.13 -1.89
N PRO A 171 10.28 9.50 -0.97
CA PRO A 171 8.99 8.89 -1.28
C PRO A 171 8.00 9.85 -1.96
N LYS A 172 7.98 11.11 -1.51
CA LYS A 172 7.14 12.18 -2.07
C LYS A 172 7.43 12.52 -3.54
N ARG A 173 8.67 12.33 -3.98
CA ARG A 173 9.04 12.54 -5.39
C ARG A 173 8.70 11.32 -6.24
N TYR A 174 8.50 10.16 -5.60
CA TYR A 174 8.30 8.89 -6.27
C TYR A 174 6.82 8.63 -6.62
N LEU A 175 5.88 9.06 -5.77
CA LEU A 175 4.43 8.90 -5.96
C LEU A 175 3.69 10.25 -5.94
N PRO A 176 2.54 10.36 -6.62
CA PRO A 176 1.75 11.60 -6.66
C PRO A 176 1.22 12.02 -5.28
N ALA A 177 0.93 13.31 -5.12
CA ALA A 177 0.50 13.89 -3.84
C ALA A 177 -0.78 13.24 -3.26
N GLU A 178 -1.69 12.78 -4.13
CA GLU A 178 -2.94 12.14 -3.73
C GLU A 178 -2.73 10.89 -2.86
N VAL A 179 -1.62 10.17 -3.05
CA VAL A 179 -1.33 8.95 -2.29
C VAL A 179 -1.22 9.25 -0.80
N TRP A 180 -0.68 10.41 -0.46
CA TRP A 180 -0.33 10.83 0.90
C TRP A 180 -1.45 11.58 1.60
N THR A 181 -2.56 11.84 0.92
CA THR A 181 -3.67 12.60 1.51
C THR A 181 -4.50 11.66 2.42
N PRO A 182 -4.84 12.06 3.65
CA PRO A 182 -5.76 11.29 4.49
C PRO A 182 -7.11 11.08 3.78
N HIS A 183 -7.70 9.91 3.95
CA HIS A 183 -9.04 9.57 3.44
C HIS A 183 -10.03 9.39 4.58
#